data_AF-A0A2E0IX52-F1
#
_entry.id   AF-A0A2E0IX52-F1
#
_cell.length_a   1.000
_cell.length_b   1.000
_cell.length_c   1.000
_cell.angle_alpha   90.00
_cell.angle_beta   90.00
_cell.angle_gamma   90.00
#
_symmetry.space_group_name_H-M   'P 1'
#
loop_
_entity.id
_entity.type
_entity.pdbx_description
1 polymer ?
#
loop_
_entity_poly.entity_id
_entity_poly.type
_entity_poly.pdbx_seq_one_letter_code
_entity_poly.pdbx_strand_id
1 'polypeptide(L)'
;MFLLVQVTGLIFPAAGAFAASAQGYGSGEHSAPQSQSHTAQTTTRGTVLEMPAASDAAGQASSPPSARPDTPPRGMTKSRVLARYGKPVSQSGPVGQPPISRWDYPDYRLYFEYDHVLHAVIPDHPEPIAHTEELQTGN
;
A
#
# COMPACT_ATOMS: atom_id res chain seq x y z
N MET A 1 -4.17 -34.28 41.17
CA MET A 1 -5.12 -35.32 40.70
C MET A 1 -6.40 -34.62 40.26
N PHE A 2 -6.57 -34.33 38.96
CA PHE A 2 -7.82 -34.01 38.22
C PHE A 2 -7.39 -33.90 36.74
N LEU A 3 -7.41 -35.02 36.01
CA LEU A 3 -8.46 -35.51 35.11
C LEU A 3 -8.34 -34.95 33.68
N LEU A 4 -8.07 -35.90 32.78
CA LEU A 4 -8.04 -35.83 31.32
C LEU A 4 -9.47 -35.69 30.76
N VAL A 5 -9.68 -34.78 29.80
CA VAL A 5 -10.70 -34.98 28.75
C VAL A 5 -10.08 -34.58 27.41
N GLN A 6 -9.87 -35.60 26.59
CA GLN A 6 -9.62 -35.54 25.16
C GLN A 6 -10.90 -35.11 24.44
N VAL A 7 -10.81 -34.22 23.43
CA VAL A 7 -11.80 -34.15 22.34
C VAL A 7 -11.07 -34.11 21.00
N THR A 8 -11.08 -35.28 20.39
CA THR A 8 -10.80 -35.64 19.01
C THR A 8 -11.62 -34.82 18.00
N GLY A 9 -10.93 -34.31 16.97
CA GLY A 9 -11.28 -34.49 15.55
C GLY A 9 -12.40 -33.66 14.91
N LEU A 10 -12.04 -32.94 13.83
CA LEU A 10 -12.79 -32.77 12.56
C LEU A 10 -11.91 -31.89 11.64
N ILE A 11 -11.04 -32.49 10.83
CA ILE A 11 -11.24 -32.79 9.41
C ILE A 11 -11.74 -31.56 8.63
N PHE A 12 -10.80 -30.85 7.97
CA PHE A 12 -11.10 -29.93 6.88
C PHE A 12 -11.01 -30.70 5.55
N PRO A 13 -12.08 -30.74 4.73
CA PRO A 13 -11.98 -31.29 3.39
C PRO A 13 -11.23 -30.30 2.46
N ALA A 14 -10.25 -30.85 1.74
CA ALA A 14 -9.67 -30.27 0.55
C ALA A 14 -10.48 -30.68 -0.69
N ALA A 15 -10.84 -29.71 -1.52
CA ALA A 15 -11.19 -29.82 -2.95
C ALA A 15 -11.32 -28.36 -3.45
N GLY A 16 -10.62 -27.85 -4.46
CA GLY A 16 -10.20 -28.45 -5.71
C GLY A 16 -11.07 -27.87 -6.82
N ALA A 17 -10.51 -26.97 -7.66
CA ALA A 17 -10.97 -26.73 -9.04
C ALA A 17 -9.99 -25.82 -9.78
N PHE A 18 -9.25 -26.43 -10.69
CA PHE A 18 -8.47 -25.82 -11.77
C PHE A 18 -9.20 -26.14 -13.08
N ALA A 19 -9.42 -25.14 -13.94
CA ALA A 19 -9.85 -25.17 -15.36
C ALA A 19 -10.63 -23.87 -15.64
N ALA A 20 -10.60 -23.19 -16.79
CA ALA A 20 -10.20 -23.58 -18.13
C ALA A 20 -9.78 -22.34 -18.93
N SER A 21 -8.87 -22.60 -19.86
CA SER A 21 -8.51 -21.84 -21.06
C SER A 21 -9.70 -21.47 -21.94
N ALA A 22 -9.68 -20.27 -22.51
CA ALA A 22 -10.33 -19.95 -23.78
C ALA A 22 -9.39 -19.08 -24.63
N GLN A 23 -8.86 -19.70 -25.68
CA GLN A 23 -8.25 -19.07 -26.85
C GLN A 23 -9.27 -18.19 -27.62
N GLY A 24 -8.79 -17.13 -28.29
CA GLY A 24 -9.20 -16.93 -29.68
C GLY A 24 -9.32 -15.50 -30.25
N TYR A 25 -8.34 -15.17 -31.11
CA TYR A 25 -8.45 -14.56 -32.46
C TYR A 25 -8.75 -13.07 -32.69
N GLY A 26 -7.93 -12.48 -33.58
CA GLY A 26 -8.19 -11.27 -34.40
C GLY A 26 -7.12 -10.19 -34.20
N SER A 27 -5.96 -10.18 -34.87
CA SER A 27 -5.70 -10.07 -36.32
C SER A 27 -6.40 -8.87 -36.95
N GLY A 28 -5.67 -7.75 -37.07
CA GLY A 28 -6.17 -6.51 -37.66
C GLY A 28 -5.13 -5.40 -37.69
N GLU A 29 -3.95 -5.69 -38.24
CA GLU A 29 -2.98 -4.68 -38.65
C GLU A 29 -3.36 -4.11 -40.04
N HIS A 30 -3.54 -2.80 -40.12
CA HIS A 30 -3.50 -2.03 -41.36
C HIS A 30 -3.03 -0.59 -41.08
N SER A 31 -1.76 -0.38 -41.39
CA SER A 31 -1.11 0.78 -42.03
C SER A 31 -1.83 2.15 -42.10
N ALA A 32 -1.19 3.17 -41.48
CA ALA A 32 -0.78 4.52 -41.94
C ALA A 32 -1.54 5.26 -43.09
N PRO A 33 -1.55 6.62 -43.18
CA PRO A 33 -0.53 7.56 -42.66
C PRO A 33 -1.04 8.88 -42.03
N GLN A 34 -0.06 9.62 -41.50
CA GLN A 34 -0.11 10.91 -40.82
C GLN A 34 -0.71 12.05 -41.67
N SER A 35 -1.50 12.93 -41.03
CA SER A 35 -1.75 14.29 -41.52
C SER A 35 -1.00 15.28 -40.64
N GLN A 36 0.09 15.77 -41.22
CA GLN A 36 0.99 16.79 -40.69
C GLN A 36 0.30 18.17 -40.80
N SER A 37 -0.15 18.74 -39.69
CA SER A 37 -0.31 20.19 -39.60
C SER A 37 1.04 20.79 -39.24
N HIS A 38 1.76 21.17 -40.29
CA HIS A 38 2.89 22.09 -40.22
C HIS A 38 2.45 23.47 -39.73
N THR A 39 3.43 24.26 -39.30
CA THR A 39 3.40 25.66 -38.83
C THR A 39 3.24 25.78 -37.31
N ALA A 40 4.20 26.26 -36.52
CA ALA A 40 5.29 27.18 -36.79
C ALA A 40 6.60 26.70 -36.14
N GLN A 41 7.65 26.59 -36.95
CA GLN A 41 9.02 26.63 -36.45
C GLN A 41 9.29 28.07 -36.01
N THR A 42 9.04 28.38 -34.74
CA THR A 42 9.64 29.57 -34.14
C THR A 42 11.12 29.26 -33.98
N THR A 43 11.91 29.72 -34.96
CA THR A 43 13.37 29.72 -34.89
C THR A 43 13.81 30.71 -33.82
N THR A 44 13.71 30.29 -32.57
CA THR A 44 14.37 30.98 -31.47
C THR A 44 15.83 30.55 -31.54
N ARG A 45 16.70 31.49 -31.88
CA ARG A 45 18.15 31.32 -31.90
C ARG A 45 18.63 31.02 -30.47
N GLY A 46 18.61 29.75 -30.10
CA GLY A 46 19.28 29.18 -28.96
C GLY A 46 19.99 27.92 -29.45
N THR A 47 21.27 27.78 -29.12
CA THR A 47 22.09 26.60 -29.39
C THR A 47 21.30 25.31 -29.22
N VAL A 48 21.23 24.49 -30.28
CA VAL A 48 20.94 23.06 -30.15
C VAL A 48 22.07 22.46 -29.32
N LEU A 49 21.82 22.25 -28.02
CA LEU A 49 22.63 21.34 -27.23
C LEU A 49 22.09 19.94 -27.51
N GLU A 50 22.76 19.26 -28.43
CA GLU A 50 22.68 17.81 -28.54
C GLU A 50 23.11 17.23 -27.19
N MET A 51 22.15 16.73 -26.40
CA MET A 51 22.47 16.01 -25.18
C MET A 51 22.94 14.61 -25.57
N PRO A 52 24.15 14.17 -25.18
CA PRO A 52 24.50 12.77 -25.33
C PRO A 52 23.46 11.96 -24.55
N ALA A 53 22.99 10.86 -25.15
CA ALA A 53 22.21 9.86 -24.43
C ALA A 53 23.07 9.37 -23.26
N ALA A 54 22.94 10.02 -22.11
CA ALA A 54 23.49 9.55 -20.85
C ALA A 54 22.68 8.32 -20.47
N SER A 55 23.18 7.20 -20.95
CA SER A 55 22.83 5.86 -20.52
C SER A 55 23.31 5.71 -19.08
N ASP A 56 22.54 6.28 -18.16
CA ASP A 56 22.57 5.89 -16.76
C ASP A 56 21.13 5.63 -16.38
N ALA A 57 20.72 4.38 -16.63
CA ALA A 57 19.59 3.77 -15.98
C ALA A 57 19.82 3.93 -14.48
N ALA A 58 19.26 5.00 -13.92
CA ALA A 58 19.07 5.15 -12.50
C ALA A 58 18.36 3.88 -12.04
N GLY A 59 19.10 3.03 -11.31
CA GLY A 59 18.55 1.87 -10.65
C GLY A 59 17.39 2.36 -9.81
N GLN A 60 16.18 2.10 -10.31
CA GLN A 60 14.98 2.11 -9.51
C GLN A 60 15.20 0.98 -8.50
N ALA A 61 15.80 1.34 -7.35
CA ALA A 61 15.70 0.54 -6.16
C ALA A 61 14.21 0.55 -5.80
N SER A 62 13.45 -0.35 -6.41
CA SER A 62 12.18 -0.78 -5.89
C SER A 62 12.48 -1.31 -4.50
N SER A 63 12.26 -0.51 -3.47
CA SER A 63 12.21 -1.05 -2.10
C SER A 63 11.28 -2.27 -2.18
N PRO A 64 11.74 -3.48 -1.81
CA PRO A 64 10.86 -4.64 -1.80
C PRO A 64 9.65 -4.29 -0.94
N PRO A 65 8.43 -4.74 -1.29
CA PRO A 65 7.25 -4.43 -0.50
C PRO A 65 7.49 -4.93 0.93
N SER A 66 7.71 -4.00 1.86
CA SER A 66 7.76 -4.31 3.29
C SER A 66 6.43 -4.96 3.64
N ALA A 67 6.45 -6.21 4.09
CA ALA A 67 5.24 -6.93 4.45
C ALA A 67 4.52 -6.14 5.56
N ARG A 68 3.36 -5.56 5.22
CA ARG A 68 2.60 -4.73 6.16
C ARG A 68 1.98 -5.63 7.23
N PRO A 69 2.14 -5.32 8.53
CA PRO A 69 1.48 -6.11 9.57
C PRO A 69 -0.04 -6.06 9.40
N ASP A 70 -0.73 -7.17 9.71
CA ASP A 70 -2.20 -7.17 9.79
C ASP A 70 -2.61 -6.26 10.94
N THR A 71 -3.31 -5.18 10.62
CA THR A 71 -3.72 -4.17 11.59
C THR A 71 -5.24 -4.16 11.75
N PRO A 72 -5.75 -3.89 12.97
CA PRO A 72 -7.17 -3.73 13.19
C PRO A 72 -7.80 -2.72 12.22
N PRO A 73 -8.93 -3.07 11.57
CA PRO A 73 -9.64 -2.13 10.72
C PRO A 73 -10.26 -0.99 11.55
N ARG A 74 -10.47 0.16 10.91
CA ARG A 74 -11.16 1.30 11.53
C ARG A 74 -12.55 0.88 12.01
N GLY A 75 -13.00 1.46 13.12
CA GLY A 75 -14.28 1.17 13.74
C GLY A 75 -14.32 -0.12 14.58
N MET A 76 -13.26 -0.93 14.60
CA MET A 76 -13.21 -2.10 15.51
C MET A 76 -13.19 -1.64 16.97
N THR A 77 -13.89 -2.34 17.87
CA THR A 77 -13.91 -1.97 19.29
C THR A 77 -12.65 -2.42 20.02
N LYS A 78 -12.24 -1.70 21.07
CA LYS A 78 -11.13 -2.09 21.97
C LYS A 78 -11.20 -3.55 22.40
N SER A 79 -12.38 -4.04 22.80
CA SER A 79 -12.58 -5.45 23.21
C SER A 79 -12.29 -6.43 22.07
N ARG A 80 -12.73 -6.12 20.84
CA ARG A 80 -12.45 -6.96 19.67
C ARG A 80 -10.98 -6.92 19.26
N VAL A 81 -10.32 -5.76 19.42
CA VAL A 81 -8.88 -5.63 19.21
C VAL A 81 -8.13 -6.53 20.19
N LEU A 82 -8.45 -6.46 21.48
CA LEU A 82 -7.83 -7.33 22.50
C LEU A 82 -8.05 -8.82 22.22
N ALA A 83 -9.25 -9.19 21.78
CA ALA A 83 -9.59 -10.59 21.50
C ALA A 83 -8.84 -11.16 20.28
N ARG A 84 -8.58 -10.33 19.24
CA ARG A 84 -7.95 -10.79 17.99
C ARG A 84 -6.43 -10.56 17.97
N TYR A 85 -5.96 -9.43 18.47
CA TYR A 85 -4.57 -8.98 18.37
C TYR A 85 -3.80 -9.07 19.70
N GLY A 86 -4.49 -9.41 20.80
CA GLY A 86 -3.87 -9.54 22.12
C GLY A 86 -3.73 -8.20 22.85
N LYS A 87 -2.98 -8.22 23.95
CA LYS A 87 -2.76 -7.01 24.77
C LYS A 87 -1.65 -6.15 24.15
N PRO A 88 -1.80 -4.82 24.13
CA PRO A 88 -0.73 -3.92 23.70
C PRO A 88 0.43 -3.92 24.70
N VAL A 89 1.60 -3.47 24.24
CA VAL A 89 2.81 -3.26 25.05
C VAL A 89 2.59 -2.11 26.03
N SER A 90 1.93 -1.04 25.57
CA SER A 90 1.60 0.12 26.41
C SER A 90 0.28 0.75 26.00
N GLN A 91 -0.35 1.44 26.95
CA GLN A 91 -1.58 2.19 26.74
C GLN A 91 -1.41 3.60 27.29
N SER A 92 -1.65 4.60 26.45
CA SER A 92 -1.75 6.01 26.83
C SER A 92 -3.23 6.36 27.01
N GLY A 93 -3.55 7.01 28.14
CA GLY A 93 -4.90 7.43 28.48
C GLY A 93 -5.50 8.45 27.50
N PRO A 94 -6.81 8.70 27.59
CA PRO A 94 -7.50 9.61 26.69
C PRO A 94 -7.03 11.07 26.87
N VAL A 95 -6.85 11.78 25.75
CA VAL A 95 -6.57 13.22 25.72
C VAL A 95 -7.57 13.95 24.81
N GLY A 96 -7.95 15.17 25.20
CA GLY A 96 -8.78 16.07 24.39
C GLY A 96 -10.28 15.74 24.35
N GLN A 97 -10.99 16.46 23.47
CA GLN A 97 -12.41 16.30 23.16
C GLN A 97 -12.57 16.38 21.63
N PRO A 98 -12.97 15.31 20.92
CA PRO A 98 -13.31 13.98 21.43
C PRO A 98 -12.11 13.27 22.08
N PRO A 99 -12.34 12.33 23.03
CA PRO A 99 -11.27 11.67 23.77
C PRO A 99 -10.50 10.70 22.86
N ILE A 100 -9.20 10.94 22.70
CA ILE A 100 -8.30 10.08 21.91
C ILE A 100 -7.36 9.30 22.81
N SER A 101 -7.41 7.96 22.74
CA SER A 101 -6.46 7.06 23.41
C SER A 101 -5.46 6.47 22.42
N ARG A 102 -4.26 6.11 22.88
CA ARG A 102 -3.26 5.41 22.04
C ARG A 102 -2.83 4.10 22.69
N TRP A 103 -2.80 3.02 21.92
CA TRP A 103 -2.19 1.75 22.32
C TRP A 103 -0.99 1.44 21.42
N ASP A 104 0.11 1.03 22.04
CA ASP A 104 1.36 0.73 21.34
C ASP A 104 1.54 -0.81 21.24
N TYR A 105 1.67 -1.32 20.02
CA TYR A 105 2.05 -2.70 19.71
C TYR A 105 3.50 -2.72 19.19
N PRO A 106 4.14 -3.90 19.06
CA PRO A 106 5.53 -3.99 18.61
C PRO A 106 5.76 -3.33 17.24
N ASP A 107 4.87 -3.56 16.28
CA ASP A 107 5.05 -3.16 14.88
C ASP A 107 4.23 -1.92 14.48
N TYR A 108 3.24 -1.54 15.27
CA TYR A 108 2.31 -0.45 14.95
C TYR A 108 1.69 0.19 16.18
N ARG A 109 1.10 1.37 16.00
CA ARG A 109 0.39 2.11 17.05
C ARG A 109 -1.06 2.31 16.67
N LEU A 110 -1.97 2.00 17.58
CA LEU A 110 -3.40 2.19 17.42
C LEU A 110 -3.87 3.44 18.13
N TYR A 111 -4.70 4.21 17.44
CA TYR A 111 -5.42 5.34 18.00
C TYR A 111 -6.90 4.99 18.08
N PHE A 112 -7.52 5.35 19.20
CA PHE A 112 -8.93 5.11 19.46
C PHE A 112 -9.62 6.43 19.75
N GLU A 113 -10.80 6.61 19.19
CA GLU A 113 -11.77 7.60 19.66
C GLU A 113 -12.85 6.87 20.45
N TYR A 114 -13.05 7.25 21.71
CA TYR A 114 -13.83 6.47 22.67
C TYR A 114 -13.35 5.00 22.73
N ASP A 115 -14.14 4.06 22.22
CA ASP A 115 -13.84 2.63 22.19
C ASP A 115 -13.56 2.09 20.79
N HIS A 116 -13.59 2.94 19.75
CA HIS A 116 -13.46 2.52 18.36
C HIS A 116 -12.09 2.86 17.80
N VAL A 117 -11.53 1.95 16.99
CA VAL A 117 -10.28 2.19 16.26
C VAL A 117 -10.48 3.37 15.31
N LEU A 118 -9.68 4.41 15.51
CA LEU A 118 -9.57 5.55 14.60
C LEU A 118 -8.56 5.24 13.50
N HIS A 119 -7.33 4.86 13.87
CA HIS A 119 -6.26 4.61 12.91
C HIS A 119 -5.15 3.71 13.45
N ALA A 120 -4.48 2.98 12.55
CA ALA A 120 -3.29 2.18 12.82
C ALA A 120 -2.10 2.78 12.06
N VAL A 121 -1.07 3.22 12.78
CA VAL A 121 0.13 3.85 12.22
C VAL A 121 1.30 2.88 12.28
N ILE A 122 1.92 2.62 11.13
CA ILE A 122 3.16 1.83 11.00
C ILE A 122 4.30 2.83 10.75
N PRO A 123 5.27 2.98 11.68
CA PRO A 123 6.28 4.04 11.61
C PRO A 123 7.18 4.00 10.36
N ASP A 124 7.52 2.80 9.88
CA ASP A 124 8.46 2.60 8.77
C ASP A 124 7.83 2.74 7.37
N HIS A 125 6.52 2.98 7.31
CA HIS A 125 5.80 3.07 6.03
C HIS A 125 4.99 4.37 5.94
N PRO A 126 5.66 5.54 5.82
CA PRO A 126 4.97 6.75 5.41
C PRO A 126 4.39 6.55 4.01
N GLU A 127 3.18 7.05 3.78
CA GLU A 127 2.56 7.01 2.45
C GLU A 127 3.51 7.71 1.44
N PRO A 128 3.82 7.09 0.28
CA PRO A 128 4.69 7.71 -0.71
C PRO A 128 4.18 9.10 -1.10
N ILE A 129 5.06 10.11 -1.04
CA ILE A 129 4.73 11.45 -1.51
C ILE A 129 4.56 11.38 -3.03
N ALA A 130 3.32 11.42 -3.51
CA ALA A 130 3.05 11.60 -4.94
C ALA A 130 3.53 12.99 -5.39
N HIS A 131 3.92 13.12 -6.67
CA HIS A 131 4.31 14.40 -7.28
C HIS A 131 5.55 15.07 -6.65
N THR A 132 6.59 14.28 -6.34
CA THR A 132 7.89 14.82 -5.89
C THR A 132 8.53 15.75 -6.95
N GLU A 133 8.18 15.57 -8.21
CA GLU A 133 8.65 16.38 -9.35
C GLU A 133 8.20 17.85 -9.27
N GLU A 134 7.04 18.15 -8.66
CA GLU A 134 6.57 19.53 -8.48
C GLU A 134 7.29 20.26 -7.34
N LEU A 135 7.78 19.51 -6.35
CA LEU A 135 8.59 20.02 -5.23
C LEU A 135 10.01 20.41 -5.68
N GLN A 136 10.42 20.00 -6.88
CA GLN A 136 11.70 20.33 -7.50
C GLN A 136 11.63 21.56 -8.42
N THR A 137 10.61 22.41 -8.28
CA THR A 137 10.55 23.70 -8.98
C THR A 137 11.67 24.62 -8.48
N GLY A 138 12.82 24.56 -9.15
CA GLY A 138 13.99 25.46 -9.05
C GLY A 138 13.64 26.91 -9.42
N ASN A 139 14.28 27.92 -8.82
CA ASN A 139 15.68 28.37 -9.02
C ASN A 139 15.94 28.95 -10.40
#